data_AF-A0AAU6VSC2-F1
#
_entry.id   AF-A0AAU6VSC2-F1
#
_cell.length_a   1.000
_cell.length_b   1.000
_cell.length_c   1.000
_cell.angle_alpha   90.00
_cell.angle_beta   90.00
_cell.angle_gamma   90.00
#
_symmetry.space_group_name_H-M   'P 1'
#
loop_
_entity.id
_entity.type
_entity.pdbx_description
1 polymer ?
#
loop_
_entity_poly.entity_id
_entity_poly.type
_entity_poly.pdbx_seq_one_letter_code
_entity_poly.pdbx_strand_id
1 'polypeptide(L)'
;MHHCNQPIYAKENFCGHCGESLPEQPKLKNIEDVAPEILKDLKPHYSGARTFTGRVNSSFLYKRRRVDSGNNLTYSYWWLELEDKDGNIERVSVNAENKFYDQLRRGDVLTLFYPTDYTLNYRIEGKDAKRLVSHNHMAPAAISHEADGQRSTIVPDYEPGSQSSAFWWLLLGIASALLLYFGAKQSTEIAIGVAVVLSVVCFILERQRNQKKHTRELRRYESLQLAMKRLLSVTQEALGYHIAQRPRKDSDIFCFKCQSRIDGEHGYCVQCGSSQQQAPATAANSLSVRDEEEAMMRQYSLSYREPYLHKHVLAGDEKGEVSVSCIMGKVLDRSASASVDDFTVTTTKTTTTDHYVGNRFSHSTTDTETSSHRSRTSNVDGEVLLQLADGEVREMRFSEDLLGDLDVGDWMIYASSRAKLGVDDYNREYAYNLTKSKRYNNTSFQQYGKLNGAGTWILLAIAALVFNFWGPDHIWYPLFDMLYFPLLDPIYSTSFFRHNLTLVVFIMVSAVLLVWTLLYGRRNQERKRKLLSRLTDHIDGFTRAIPELKEKLKRMG
;
A
#
# COMPACT_ATOMS: atom_id res chain seq x y z
N MET A 1 -5.05 2.00 39.61
CA MET A 1 -5.78 1.39 40.75
C MET A 1 -5.17 0.03 41.02
N HIS A 2 -4.99 -0.33 42.28
CA HIS A 2 -4.45 -1.62 42.67
C HIS A 2 -5.38 -2.33 43.65
N HIS A 3 -5.52 -3.63 43.51
CA HIS A 3 -6.23 -4.48 44.47
C HIS A 3 -5.45 -5.78 44.65
N CYS A 4 -5.16 -6.14 45.91
CA CYS A 4 -4.24 -7.23 46.25
C CYS A 4 -2.86 -7.09 45.55
N ASN A 5 -2.29 -5.89 45.50
CA ASN A 5 -1.00 -5.56 44.87
C ASN A 5 -0.90 -5.83 43.35
N GLN A 6 -2.01 -6.10 42.64
CA GLN A 6 -2.03 -6.20 41.18
C GLN A 6 -2.66 -4.95 40.55
N PRO A 7 -2.21 -4.50 39.37
CA PRO A 7 -2.93 -3.50 38.59
C PRO A 7 -4.27 -4.06 38.11
N ILE A 8 -5.34 -3.29 38.26
CA ILE A 8 -6.66 -3.64 37.71
C ILE A 8 -6.76 -3.08 36.29
N TYR A 9 -7.20 -3.92 35.35
CA TYR A 9 -7.48 -3.49 33.98
C TYR A 9 -8.97 -3.25 33.73
N ALA A 10 -9.30 -2.38 32.77
CA ALA A 10 -10.66 -1.92 32.52
C ALA A 10 -11.66 -3.04 32.17
N LYS A 11 -11.18 -4.17 31.62
CA LYS A 11 -12.00 -5.31 31.21
C LYS A 11 -12.09 -6.43 32.26
N GLU A 12 -11.55 -6.22 33.45
CA GLU A 12 -11.54 -7.23 34.52
C GLU A 12 -12.71 -7.04 35.49
N ASN A 13 -13.44 -8.12 35.74
CA ASN A 13 -14.60 -8.12 36.64
C ASN A 13 -14.26 -8.64 38.04
N PHE A 14 -13.20 -9.44 38.14
CA PHE A 14 -12.78 -10.10 39.38
C PHE A 14 -11.28 -9.94 39.61
N CYS A 15 -10.88 -9.96 40.88
CA CYS A 15 -9.48 -9.98 41.30
C CYS A 15 -8.82 -11.33 40.98
N GLY A 16 -7.65 -11.31 40.33
CA GLY A 16 -6.88 -12.52 39.99
C GLY A 16 -6.32 -13.28 41.21
N HIS A 17 -6.14 -12.63 42.36
CA HIS A 17 -5.56 -13.22 43.56
C HIS A 17 -6.59 -13.69 44.61
N CYS A 18 -7.65 -12.91 44.87
CA CYS A 18 -8.66 -13.24 45.89
C CYS A 18 -10.01 -13.66 45.32
N GLY A 19 -10.27 -13.45 44.01
CA GLY A 19 -11.53 -13.82 43.36
C GLY A 19 -12.70 -12.89 43.66
N GLU A 20 -12.52 -11.82 44.45
CA GLU A 20 -13.57 -10.84 44.73
C GLU A 20 -13.96 -10.04 43.49
N SER A 21 -15.24 -9.71 43.36
CA SER A 21 -15.74 -8.83 42.31
C SER A 21 -15.19 -7.43 42.49
N LEU A 22 -14.72 -6.80 41.42
CA LEU A 22 -14.18 -5.45 41.44
C LEU A 22 -15.34 -4.45 41.27
N PRO A 23 -15.68 -3.67 42.31
CA PRO A 23 -16.84 -2.77 42.26
C PRO A 23 -16.59 -1.51 41.42
N GLU A 24 -15.33 -1.09 41.28
CA GLU A 24 -14.91 0.05 40.46
C GLU A 24 -13.85 -0.38 39.46
N GLN A 25 -14.18 -0.26 38.18
CA GLN A 25 -13.24 -0.43 37.07
C GLN A 25 -12.60 0.92 36.71
N PRO A 26 -11.31 0.92 36.35
CA PRO A 26 -10.66 2.13 35.87
C PRO A 26 -11.34 2.63 34.60
N LYS A 27 -11.68 3.92 34.58
CA LYS A 27 -12.33 4.57 33.44
C LYS A 27 -11.30 5.20 32.51
N LEU A 28 -11.43 4.90 31.22
CA LEU A 28 -10.72 5.60 30.16
C LEU A 28 -11.27 7.02 30.03
N LYS A 29 -10.40 7.95 29.63
CA LYS A 29 -10.72 9.37 29.45
C LYS A 29 -10.43 9.80 28.04
N ASN A 30 -11.27 10.69 27.51
CA ASN A 30 -10.98 11.40 26.28
C ASN A 30 -10.15 12.65 26.60
N ILE A 31 -9.53 13.21 25.56
CA ILE A 31 -8.76 14.44 25.72
C ILE A 31 -9.59 15.60 26.26
N GLU A 32 -10.89 15.63 25.94
CA GLU A 32 -11.82 16.64 26.41
C GLU A 32 -12.08 16.55 27.92
N ASP A 33 -11.95 15.35 28.51
CA ASP A 33 -12.09 15.13 29.95
C ASP A 33 -10.83 15.60 30.72
N VAL A 34 -9.66 15.54 30.08
CA VAL A 34 -8.36 15.89 30.70
C VAL A 34 -8.02 17.36 30.48
N ALA A 35 -8.32 17.91 29.30
CA ALA A 35 -7.95 19.26 28.89
C ALA A 35 -9.09 20.00 28.17
N PRO A 36 -10.22 20.29 28.85
CA PRO A 36 -11.41 20.91 28.25
C PRO A 36 -11.16 22.33 27.71
N GLU A 37 -10.16 23.03 28.26
CA GLU A 37 -9.82 24.41 27.88
C GLU A 37 -9.27 24.51 26.44
N ILE A 38 -8.75 23.42 25.88
CA ILE A 38 -8.16 23.40 24.53
C ILE A 38 -9.20 23.76 23.47
N LEU A 39 -10.38 23.14 23.53
CA LEU A 39 -11.47 23.44 22.59
C LEU A 39 -12.10 24.82 22.84
N LYS A 40 -12.13 25.28 24.09
CA LYS A 40 -12.67 26.61 24.44
C LYS A 40 -11.85 27.73 23.80
N ASP A 41 -10.52 27.63 23.84
CA ASP A 41 -9.61 28.63 23.27
C ASP A 41 -9.62 28.64 21.74
N LEU A 42 -9.91 27.50 21.10
CA LEU A 42 -9.89 27.33 19.64
C LEU A 42 -11.20 27.69 18.96
N LYS A 43 -12.35 27.42 19.59
CA LYS A 43 -13.68 27.68 19.01
C LYS A 43 -13.91 29.11 18.49
N PRO A 44 -13.35 30.18 19.09
CA PRO A 44 -13.42 31.54 18.53
C PRO A 44 -12.79 31.68 17.15
N HIS A 45 -11.76 30.88 16.87
CA HIS A 45 -11.03 30.89 15.60
C HIS A 45 -11.54 29.82 14.61
N TYR A 46 -11.99 28.69 15.15
CA TYR A 46 -12.42 27.47 14.47
C TYR A 46 -13.73 26.95 15.07
N SER A 47 -14.87 27.45 14.58
CA SER A 47 -16.19 27.18 15.17
C SER A 47 -16.60 25.70 15.15
N GLY A 48 -16.07 24.92 14.21
CA GLY A 48 -16.31 23.48 14.07
C GLY A 48 -15.24 22.59 14.70
N ALA A 49 -14.35 23.14 15.54
CA ALA A 49 -13.25 22.37 16.11
C ALA A 49 -13.76 21.21 16.97
N ARG A 50 -13.31 19.99 16.67
CA ARG A 50 -13.63 18.77 17.42
C ARG A 50 -12.40 17.88 17.61
N THR A 51 -12.45 17.02 18.63
CA THR A 51 -11.44 16.01 18.89
C THR A 51 -12.04 14.62 18.97
N PHE A 52 -11.23 13.61 18.66
CA PHE A 52 -11.58 12.23 18.90
C PHE A 52 -10.35 11.51 19.43
N THR A 53 -10.44 10.94 20.64
CA THR A 53 -9.36 10.16 21.24
C THR A 53 -9.77 8.71 21.26
N GLY A 54 -8.90 7.84 20.75
CA GLY A 54 -9.21 6.43 20.72
C GLY A 54 -7.99 5.55 20.50
N ARG A 55 -8.19 4.26 20.74
CA ARG A 55 -7.20 3.22 20.46
C ARG A 55 -7.37 2.73 19.03
N VAL A 56 -6.27 2.59 18.30
CA VAL A 56 -6.28 2.05 16.94
C VAL A 56 -6.66 0.56 16.98
N ASN A 57 -7.79 0.22 16.37
CA ASN A 57 -8.29 -1.15 16.27
C ASN A 57 -7.79 -1.85 15.02
N SER A 58 -7.79 -1.14 13.89
CA SER A 58 -7.31 -1.66 12.62
C SER A 58 -6.76 -0.54 11.74
N SER A 59 -5.88 -0.91 10.82
CA SER A 59 -5.41 -0.03 9.76
C SER A 59 -5.47 -0.72 8.40
N PHE A 60 -5.71 0.08 7.36
CA PHE A 60 -5.73 -0.38 5.98
C PHE A 60 -5.13 0.66 5.03
N LEU A 61 -4.07 0.30 4.31
CA LEU A 61 -3.46 1.16 3.31
C LEU A 61 -4.30 1.18 2.04
N TYR A 62 -4.55 2.39 1.52
CA TYR A 62 -5.18 2.56 0.23
C TYR A 62 -4.62 3.76 -0.54
N LYS A 63 -4.86 3.77 -1.85
CA LYS A 63 -4.41 4.85 -2.74
C LYS A 63 -5.57 5.61 -3.33
N ARG A 64 -5.34 6.89 -3.59
CA ARG A 64 -6.22 7.71 -4.44
C ARG A 64 -5.45 8.18 -5.67
N ARG A 65 -6.11 8.12 -6.82
CA ARG A 65 -5.52 8.42 -8.11
C ARG A 65 -6.32 9.49 -8.85
N ARG A 66 -5.59 10.41 -9.48
CA ARG A 66 -6.10 11.38 -10.45
C ARG A 66 -5.35 11.18 -11.76
N VAL A 67 -6.11 10.91 -12.83
CA VAL A 67 -5.60 10.84 -14.19
C VAL A 67 -6.35 11.85 -15.03
N ASP A 68 -5.64 12.79 -15.64
CA ASP A 68 -6.14 13.69 -16.67
C ASP A 68 -5.10 13.79 -17.82
N SER A 69 -5.38 14.56 -18.87
CA SER A 69 -4.52 14.63 -20.07
C SER A 69 -3.09 15.10 -19.75
N GLY A 70 -2.89 15.83 -18.65
CA GLY A 70 -1.59 16.36 -18.22
C GLY A 70 -1.04 15.72 -16.96
N ASN A 71 -1.81 14.92 -16.23
CA ASN A 71 -1.41 14.45 -14.90
C ASN A 71 -1.75 12.99 -14.65
N ASN A 72 -0.82 12.27 -14.03
CA ASN A 72 -1.06 10.97 -13.42
C ASN A 72 -0.52 11.01 -11.98
N LEU A 73 -1.40 11.29 -11.02
CA LEU A 73 -1.04 11.52 -9.63
C LEU A 73 -1.65 10.43 -8.74
N THR A 74 -0.81 9.84 -7.90
CA THR A 74 -1.21 8.85 -6.90
C THR A 74 -0.76 9.29 -5.52
N TYR A 75 -1.66 9.18 -4.53
CA TYR A 75 -1.43 9.52 -3.12
C TYR A 75 -1.85 8.36 -2.22
N SER A 76 -1.05 8.08 -1.20
CA SER A 76 -1.28 6.97 -0.26
C SER A 76 -1.85 7.45 1.07
N TYR A 77 -2.82 6.71 1.61
CA TYR A 77 -3.52 7.03 2.86
C TYR A 77 -3.73 5.77 3.70
N TRP A 78 -3.68 5.92 5.02
CA TRP A 78 -4.14 4.89 5.94
C TRP A 78 -5.60 5.15 6.29
N TRP A 79 -6.44 4.13 6.15
CA TRP A 79 -7.78 4.09 6.69
C TRP A 79 -7.72 3.46 8.09
N LEU A 80 -8.09 4.23 9.11
CA LEU A 80 -8.02 3.85 10.51
C LEU A 80 -9.41 3.63 11.08
N GLU A 81 -9.53 2.63 11.94
CA GLU A 81 -10.66 2.48 12.86
C GLU A 81 -10.15 2.70 14.29
N LEU A 82 -10.67 3.73 14.96
CA LEU A 82 -10.32 4.05 16.34
C LEU A 82 -11.52 3.86 17.25
N GLU A 83 -11.30 3.24 18.41
CA GLU A 83 -12.33 3.03 19.43
C GLU A 83 -12.07 3.94 20.64
N ASP A 84 -13.08 4.73 21.00
CA ASP A 84 -13.02 5.63 22.16
C ASP A 84 -13.29 4.91 23.49
N LYS A 85 -13.35 5.67 24.58
CA LYS A 85 -13.65 5.17 25.94
C LYS A 85 -15.03 4.49 26.07
N ASP A 86 -16.00 4.89 25.24
CA ASP A 86 -17.40 4.46 25.31
C ASP A 86 -17.69 3.33 24.30
N GLY A 87 -16.70 2.90 23.52
CA GLY A 87 -16.81 1.88 22.49
C GLY A 87 -17.31 2.42 21.13
N ASN A 88 -17.37 3.75 20.95
CA ASN A 88 -17.70 4.34 19.66
C ASN A 88 -16.51 4.22 18.71
N ILE A 89 -16.81 3.93 17.44
CA ILE A 89 -15.80 3.74 16.41
C ILE A 89 -15.78 4.94 15.46
N GLU A 90 -14.68 5.70 15.44
CA GLU A 90 -14.41 6.68 14.40
C GLU A 90 -13.60 6.01 13.30
N ARG A 91 -14.08 6.13 12.05
CA ARG A 91 -13.35 5.70 10.87
C ARG A 91 -12.81 6.91 10.13
N VAL A 92 -11.52 6.95 9.82
CA VAL A 92 -10.95 8.13 9.14
C VAL A 92 -9.76 7.79 8.26
N SER A 93 -9.51 8.63 7.25
CA SER A 93 -8.23 8.61 6.53
C SER A 93 -7.17 9.46 7.25
N VAL A 94 -5.91 9.03 7.19
CA VAL A 94 -4.73 9.83 7.52
C VAL A 94 -3.67 9.70 6.42
N ASN A 95 -2.74 10.66 6.34
CA ASN A 95 -1.74 10.69 5.27
C ASN A 95 -0.64 9.65 5.49
N ALA A 96 -0.57 8.60 4.67
CA ALA A 96 0.44 7.55 4.78
C ALA A 96 1.85 8.02 4.37
N GLU A 97 1.96 9.16 3.70
CA GLU A 97 3.24 9.75 3.28
C GLU A 97 3.92 10.57 4.38
N ASN A 98 3.23 10.76 5.51
CA ASN A 98 3.83 11.41 6.66
C ASN A 98 4.49 10.38 7.58
N LYS A 99 5.79 10.58 7.82
CA LYS A 99 6.63 9.72 8.69
C LYS A 99 6.06 9.50 10.09
N PHE A 100 5.21 10.41 10.57
CA PHE A 100 4.47 10.23 11.83
C PHE A 100 3.72 8.89 11.90
N TYR A 101 3.22 8.38 10.76
CA TYR A 101 2.44 7.14 10.71
C TYR A 101 3.24 5.89 10.35
N ASP A 102 4.56 5.99 10.14
CA ASP A 102 5.38 4.85 9.66
C ASP A 102 5.40 3.66 10.63
N GLN A 103 5.22 3.97 11.92
CA GLN A 103 5.24 3.02 13.03
C GLN A 103 3.86 2.82 13.67
N LEU A 104 2.79 3.18 12.96
CA LEU A 104 1.44 3.07 13.51
C LEU A 104 1.07 1.60 13.75
N ARG A 105 0.69 1.25 14.98
CA ARG A 105 0.34 -0.10 15.39
C ARG A 105 -1.08 -0.17 15.92
N ARG A 106 -1.63 -1.38 15.86
CA ARG A 106 -2.86 -1.70 16.58
C ARG A 106 -2.59 -1.60 18.08
N GLY A 107 -3.46 -0.91 18.80
CA GLY A 107 -3.29 -0.64 20.22
C GLY A 107 -2.71 0.75 20.53
N ASP A 108 -2.14 1.44 19.54
CA ASP A 108 -1.66 2.81 19.72
C ASP A 108 -2.83 3.74 20.05
N VAL A 109 -2.55 4.76 20.87
CA VAL A 109 -3.56 5.73 21.30
C VAL A 109 -3.34 7.02 20.53
N LEU A 110 -4.30 7.38 19.71
CA LEU A 110 -4.27 8.60 18.93
C LEU A 110 -5.36 9.57 19.38
N THR A 111 -5.02 10.84 19.41
CA THR A 111 -6.00 11.92 19.38
C THR A 111 -6.02 12.53 17.99
N LEU A 112 -7.15 12.39 17.30
CA LEU A 112 -7.44 13.05 16.03
C LEU A 112 -7.99 14.44 16.33
N PHE A 113 -7.37 15.43 15.72
CA PHE A 113 -7.71 16.83 15.91
C PHE A 113 -8.24 17.42 14.61
N TYR A 114 -9.46 17.95 14.65
CA TYR A 114 -10.14 18.54 13.49
C TYR A 114 -10.39 20.03 13.76
N PRO A 115 -9.50 20.94 13.34
CA PRO A 115 -9.78 22.37 13.39
C PRO A 115 -10.94 22.73 12.45
N THR A 116 -10.96 22.12 11.26
CA THR A 116 -12.06 22.15 10.29
C THR A 116 -12.21 20.80 9.62
N ASP A 117 -13.38 20.53 9.04
CA ASP A 117 -13.59 19.34 8.22
C ASP A 117 -12.66 19.35 7.00
N TYR A 118 -11.97 18.24 6.77
CA TYR A 118 -11.01 18.10 5.69
C TYR A 118 -11.37 16.89 4.82
N THR A 119 -11.53 17.10 3.52
CA THR A 119 -12.03 16.09 2.58
C THR A 119 -11.08 15.83 1.42
N LEU A 120 -10.88 14.55 1.11
CA LEU A 120 -10.06 14.08 0.00
C LEU A 120 -10.84 14.04 -1.30
N ASN A 121 -10.36 14.75 -2.32
CA ASN A 121 -11.10 14.97 -3.57
C ASN A 121 -10.77 13.97 -4.69
N TYR A 122 -9.68 13.20 -4.59
CA TYR A 122 -9.27 12.25 -5.61
C TYR A 122 -9.99 10.90 -5.49
N ARG A 123 -10.10 10.18 -6.61
CA ARG A 123 -10.83 8.91 -6.68
C ARG A 123 -10.04 7.80 -5.99
N ILE A 124 -10.74 6.93 -5.27
CA ILE A 124 -10.15 5.74 -4.65
C ILE A 124 -9.72 4.74 -5.74
N GLU A 125 -8.50 4.24 -5.63
CA GLU A 125 -7.93 3.22 -6.51
C GLU A 125 -8.20 1.81 -5.96
N GLY A 126 -8.51 0.85 -6.83
CA GLY A 126 -8.82 -0.53 -6.45
C GLY A 126 -10.27 -0.78 -6.03
N LYS A 127 -10.73 -2.03 -6.18
CA LYS A 127 -12.11 -2.44 -5.82
C LYS A 127 -12.27 -2.65 -4.32
N ASP A 128 -11.25 -3.19 -3.65
CA ASP A 128 -11.32 -3.51 -2.22
C ASP A 128 -11.37 -2.25 -1.37
N ALA A 129 -10.51 -1.26 -1.69
CA ALA A 129 -10.53 0.03 -1.02
C ALA A 129 -11.89 0.75 -1.15
N LYS A 130 -12.54 0.66 -2.31
CA LYS A 130 -13.88 1.23 -2.53
C LYS A 130 -14.99 0.58 -1.70
N ARG A 131 -14.78 -0.66 -1.25
CA ARG A 131 -15.73 -1.37 -0.38
C ARG A 131 -15.52 -1.03 1.08
N LEU A 132 -14.27 -0.78 1.49
CA LEU A 132 -13.90 -0.53 2.88
C LEU A 132 -13.98 0.95 3.27
N VAL A 133 -13.47 1.84 2.42
CA VAL A 133 -13.40 3.28 2.69
C VAL A 133 -14.79 3.88 2.50
N SER A 134 -15.44 4.23 3.61
CA SER A 134 -16.84 4.67 3.62
C SER A 134 -17.03 6.14 3.24
N HIS A 135 -16.02 7.00 3.44
CA HIS A 135 -16.11 8.43 3.16
C HIS A 135 -14.75 9.08 2.85
N ASN A 136 -14.82 10.34 2.41
CA ASN A 136 -13.65 11.12 2.00
C ASN A 136 -13.03 11.97 3.11
N HIS A 137 -13.55 11.94 4.34
CA HIS A 137 -12.98 12.69 5.45
C HIS A 137 -11.59 12.16 5.84
N MET A 138 -10.69 13.10 6.11
CA MET A 138 -9.34 12.84 6.61
C MET A 138 -9.11 13.65 7.88
N ALA A 139 -8.38 13.09 8.84
CA ALA A 139 -7.95 13.83 10.01
C ALA A 139 -6.80 14.78 9.61
N PRO A 140 -6.97 16.11 9.76
CA PRO A 140 -5.96 17.07 9.36
C PRO A 140 -4.79 17.12 10.35
N ALA A 141 -5.01 16.77 11.62
CA ALA A 141 -3.97 16.69 12.61
C ALA A 141 -4.18 15.45 13.50
N ALA A 142 -3.07 14.87 13.95
CA ALA A 142 -3.08 13.73 14.86
C ALA A 142 -1.95 13.83 15.87
N ILE A 143 -2.18 13.24 17.04
CA ILE A 143 -1.22 13.19 18.14
C ILE A 143 -1.12 11.75 18.63
N SER A 144 0.10 11.25 18.73
CA SER A 144 0.41 9.93 19.28
C SER A 144 0.68 10.07 20.78
N HIS A 145 -0.11 9.40 21.60
CA HIS A 145 0.06 9.37 23.05
C HIS A 145 0.86 8.14 23.44
N GLU A 146 2.16 8.34 23.57
CA GLU A 146 3.12 7.33 24.06
C GLU A 146 3.41 7.55 25.56
N ALA A 147 4.09 6.59 26.19
CA ALA A 147 4.53 6.69 27.58
C ALA A 147 5.47 7.89 27.77
N ASP A 148 6.45 8.03 26.88
CA ASP A 148 7.40 9.15 26.83
C ASP A 148 7.54 9.67 25.40
N GLY A 149 7.51 10.99 25.20
CA GLY A 149 7.81 11.63 23.90
C GLY A 149 6.66 11.61 22.88
N GLN A 150 5.58 12.34 23.18
CA GLN A 150 4.44 12.47 22.28
C GLN A 150 4.85 13.10 20.94
N ARG A 151 4.29 12.58 19.84
CA ARG A 151 4.50 13.08 18.48
C ARG A 151 3.22 13.72 17.98
N SER A 152 3.34 14.69 17.09
CA SER A 152 2.17 15.31 16.43
C SER A 152 2.43 15.57 14.96
N THR A 153 1.35 15.60 14.19
CA THR A 153 1.37 16.01 12.79
C THR A 153 0.19 16.92 12.48
N ILE A 154 0.39 17.81 11.52
CA ILE A 154 -0.64 18.66 10.92
C ILE A 154 -0.42 18.71 9.41
N VAL A 155 -1.51 18.73 8.64
CA VAL A 155 -1.41 18.90 7.19
C VAL A 155 -0.89 20.31 6.84
N PRO A 156 0.00 20.42 5.82
CA PRO A 156 0.60 21.71 5.43
C PRO A 156 -0.42 22.79 5.03
N ASP A 157 -1.63 22.42 4.62
CA ASP A 157 -2.69 23.35 4.20
C ASP A 157 -3.11 24.36 5.28
N TYR A 158 -2.79 24.11 6.56
CA TYR A 158 -3.03 25.07 7.64
C TYR A 158 -1.91 26.10 7.80
N GLU A 159 -0.74 25.88 7.21
CA GLU A 159 0.35 26.84 7.25
C GLU A 159 -0.01 28.07 6.42
N PRO A 160 0.09 29.28 6.99
CA PRO A 160 -0.26 30.49 6.27
C PRO A 160 0.69 30.68 5.07
N GLY A 161 0.12 30.75 3.87
CA GLY A 161 0.86 31.08 2.67
C GLY A 161 1.46 32.49 2.71
N SER A 162 2.30 32.80 1.73
CA SER A 162 2.86 34.15 1.61
C SER A 162 1.77 35.21 1.45
N GLN A 163 2.05 36.42 1.95
CA GLN A 163 1.13 37.53 1.80
C GLN A 163 0.85 37.79 0.30
N SER A 164 -0.42 37.71 -0.09
CA SER A 164 -0.85 38.00 -1.46
C SER A 164 -0.40 39.41 -1.89
N SER A 165 0.22 39.50 -3.06
CA SER A 165 0.59 40.75 -3.69
C SER A 165 -0.66 41.57 -4.06
N ALA A 166 -0.54 42.88 -3.98
CA ALA A 166 -1.59 43.77 -4.46
C ALA A 166 -1.49 43.84 -6.00
N PHE A 167 -2.54 43.41 -6.70
CA PHE A 167 -2.57 43.32 -8.16
C PHE A 167 -3.82 43.99 -8.76
N TRP A 168 -4.93 44.01 -8.03
CA TRP A 168 -6.19 44.57 -8.52
C TRP A 168 -6.12 46.08 -8.77
N TRP A 169 -5.27 46.80 -8.04
CA TRP A 169 -5.01 48.23 -8.25
C TRP A 169 -4.57 48.57 -9.68
N LEU A 170 -3.77 47.72 -10.33
CA LEU A 170 -3.26 47.95 -11.68
C LEU A 170 -4.37 47.75 -12.73
N LEU A 171 -5.20 46.73 -12.55
CA LEU A 171 -6.36 46.47 -13.42
C LEU A 171 -7.42 47.57 -13.31
N LEU A 172 -7.71 48.03 -12.09
CA LEU A 172 -8.63 49.15 -11.84
C LEU A 172 -8.09 50.47 -12.40
N GLY A 173 -6.78 50.71 -12.29
CA GLY A 173 -6.10 51.84 -12.91
C GLY A 173 -6.30 51.88 -14.42
N ILE A 174 -5.97 50.78 -15.10
CA ILE A 174 -6.11 50.66 -16.55
C ILE A 174 -7.58 50.81 -16.97
N ALA A 175 -8.51 50.14 -16.27
CA ALA A 175 -9.93 50.24 -16.56
C ALA A 175 -10.47 51.67 -16.41
N SER A 176 -10.04 52.40 -15.37
CA SER A 176 -10.45 53.78 -15.14
C SER A 176 -9.92 54.75 -16.21
N ALA A 177 -8.66 54.57 -16.66
CA ALA A 177 -8.08 55.35 -17.74
C ALA A 177 -8.83 55.12 -19.07
N LEU A 178 -9.12 53.85 -19.40
CA LEU A 178 -9.87 53.49 -20.60
C LEU A 178 -11.30 54.06 -20.57
N LEU A 179 -11.97 54.02 -19.43
CA LEU A 179 -13.34 54.51 -19.28
C LEU A 179 -13.41 56.04 -19.38
N LEU A 180 -12.44 56.76 -18.82
CA LEU A 180 -12.37 58.22 -18.93
C LEU A 180 -11.98 58.69 -20.35
N TYR A 181 -11.08 57.97 -21.01
CA TYR A 181 -10.63 58.30 -22.36
C TYR A 181 -11.66 57.94 -23.44
N PHE A 182 -12.15 56.69 -23.46
CA PHE A 182 -13.09 56.24 -24.48
C PHE A 182 -14.55 56.52 -24.14
N GLY A 183 -14.95 56.37 -22.87
CA GLY A 183 -16.32 56.56 -22.44
C GLY A 183 -16.69 58.03 -22.24
N ALA A 184 -15.88 58.76 -21.46
CA ALA A 184 -16.15 60.16 -21.13
C ALA A 184 -15.47 61.19 -22.06
N LYS A 185 -14.66 60.73 -23.04
CA LYS A 185 -13.93 61.57 -24.01
C LYS A 185 -13.07 62.67 -23.36
N GLN A 186 -12.51 62.39 -22.19
CA GLN A 186 -11.58 63.31 -21.52
C GLN A 186 -10.23 63.36 -22.23
N SER A 187 -9.46 64.44 -22.00
CA SER A 187 -8.09 64.52 -22.51
C SER A 187 -7.23 63.41 -21.89
N THR A 188 -6.21 62.98 -22.63
CA THR A 188 -5.27 61.92 -22.20
C THR A 188 -4.64 62.24 -20.84
N GLU A 189 -4.26 63.49 -20.61
CA GLU A 189 -3.64 63.97 -19.37
C GLU A 189 -4.57 63.81 -18.15
N ILE A 190 -5.85 64.20 -18.31
CA ILE A 190 -6.85 64.09 -17.22
C ILE A 190 -7.18 62.62 -16.95
N ALA A 191 -7.37 61.82 -18.00
CA ALA A 191 -7.68 60.40 -17.86
C ALA A 191 -6.55 59.63 -17.15
N ILE A 192 -5.29 59.91 -17.51
CA ILE A 192 -4.12 59.31 -16.87
C ILE A 192 -3.94 59.82 -15.44
N GLY A 193 -4.07 61.12 -15.20
CA GLY A 193 -3.92 61.72 -13.87
C GLY A 193 -4.90 61.16 -12.85
N VAL A 194 -6.19 61.07 -13.22
CA VAL A 194 -7.23 60.49 -12.35
C VAL A 194 -6.99 58.98 -12.14
N ALA A 195 -6.61 58.26 -13.19
CA ALA A 195 -6.33 56.83 -13.09
C ALA A 195 -5.17 56.51 -12.14
N VAL A 196 -4.10 57.32 -12.14
CA VAL A 196 -2.96 57.15 -11.23
C VAL A 196 -3.39 57.37 -9.77
N VAL A 197 -4.16 58.42 -9.48
CA VAL A 197 -4.64 58.69 -8.12
C VAL A 197 -5.53 57.55 -7.62
N LEU A 198 -6.48 57.08 -8.43
CA LEU A 198 -7.34 55.94 -8.09
C LEU A 198 -6.52 54.66 -7.87
N SER A 199 -5.53 54.42 -8.72
CA SER A 199 -4.62 53.27 -8.60
C SER A 199 -3.88 53.26 -7.28
N VAL A 200 -3.34 54.40 -6.85
CA VAL A 200 -2.62 54.53 -5.57
C VAL A 200 -3.55 54.29 -4.38
N VAL A 201 -4.75 54.85 -4.39
CA VAL A 201 -5.75 54.63 -3.33
C VAL A 201 -6.16 53.16 -3.27
N CYS A 202 -6.46 52.54 -4.41
CA CYS A 202 -6.79 51.12 -4.49
C CYS A 202 -5.63 50.23 -3.99
N PHE A 203 -4.39 50.55 -4.35
CA PHE A 203 -3.20 49.84 -3.87
C PHE A 203 -3.10 49.86 -2.34
N ILE A 204 -3.29 51.03 -1.72
CA ILE A 204 -3.22 51.16 -0.26
C ILE A 204 -4.32 50.33 0.41
N LEU A 205 -5.56 50.40 -0.08
CA LEU A 205 -6.69 49.64 0.46
C LEU A 205 -6.50 48.13 0.29
N GLU A 206 -6.07 47.69 -0.89
CA GLU A 206 -5.78 46.27 -1.19
C GLU A 206 -4.65 45.75 -0.31
N ARG A 207 -3.56 46.51 -0.17
CA ARG A 207 -2.43 46.15 0.70
C ARG A 207 -2.86 46.03 2.17
N GLN A 208 -3.63 46.98 2.69
CA GLN A 208 -4.15 46.89 4.05
C GLN A 208 -5.09 45.70 4.24
N ARG A 209 -5.95 45.41 3.25
CA ARG A 209 -6.83 44.23 3.27
C ARG A 209 -6.02 42.94 3.30
N ASN A 210 -5.01 42.82 2.43
CA ASN A 210 -4.14 41.64 2.34
C ASN A 210 -3.32 41.46 3.62
N GLN A 211 -2.79 42.54 4.22
CA GLN A 211 -2.11 42.49 5.52
C GLN A 211 -3.05 42.06 6.66
N LYS A 212 -4.26 42.62 6.73
CA LYS A 212 -5.27 42.22 7.74
C LYS A 212 -5.69 40.76 7.58
N LYS A 213 -5.84 40.29 6.34
CA LYS A 213 -6.16 38.88 6.05
C LYS A 213 -5.03 37.96 6.49
N HIS A 214 -3.78 38.27 6.08
CA HIS A 214 -2.61 37.46 6.42
C HIS A 214 -2.34 37.42 7.93
N THR A 215 -2.42 38.56 8.63
CA THR A 215 -2.28 38.60 10.10
C THR A 215 -3.38 37.82 10.82
N ARG A 216 -4.60 37.78 10.28
CA ARG A 216 -5.68 36.94 10.82
C ARG A 216 -5.40 35.45 10.62
N GLU A 217 -4.88 35.06 9.46
CA GLU A 217 -4.47 33.68 9.17
C GLU A 217 -3.31 33.24 10.08
N LEU A 218 -2.31 34.11 10.27
CA LEU A 218 -1.19 33.88 11.19
C LEU A 218 -1.67 33.62 12.62
N ARG A 219 -2.52 34.50 13.17
CA ARG A 219 -3.07 34.32 14.54
C ARG A 219 -3.87 33.03 14.69
N ARG A 220 -4.64 32.64 13.66
CA ARG A 220 -5.36 31.37 13.65
C ARG A 220 -4.38 30.19 13.74
N TYR A 221 -3.34 30.22 12.93
CA TYR A 221 -2.29 29.18 12.95
C TYR A 221 -1.52 29.14 14.28
N GLU A 222 -1.19 30.29 14.86
CA GLU A 222 -0.56 30.37 16.18
C GLU A 222 -1.43 29.76 17.29
N SER A 223 -2.75 30.04 17.27
CA SER A 223 -3.69 29.45 18.22
C SER A 223 -3.77 27.93 18.09
N LEU A 224 -3.68 27.42 16.85
CA LEU A 224 -3.67 26.00 16.54
C LEU A 224 -2.39 25.32 17.05
N GLN A 225 -1.23 25.93 16.80
CA GLN A 225 0.06 25.45 17.29
C GLN A 225 0.11 25.43 18.83
N LEU A 226 -0.44 26.45 19.49
CA LEU A 226 -0.54 26.50 20.95
C LEU A 226 -1.40 25.34 21.50
N ALA A 227 -2.54 25.09 20.87
CA ALA A 227 -3.41 23.98 21.24
C ALA A 227 -2.73 22.63 21.05
N MET A 228 -2.06 22.40 19.93
CA MET A 228 -1.28 21.18 19.69
C MET A 228 -0.18 21.00 20.74
N LYS A 229 0.54 22.06 21.10
CA LYS A 229 1.56 22.02 22.14
C LYS A 229 1.01 21.62 23.51
N ARG A 230 -0.21 22.07 23.85
CA ARG A 230 -0.89 21.66 25.09
C ARG A 230 -1.33 20.19 25.02
N LEU A 231 -1.85 19.74 23.89
CA LEU A 231 -2.23 18.35 23.69
C LEU A 231 -1.03 17.39 23.80
N LEU A 232 0.16 17.82 23.36
CA LEU A 232 1.40 17.07 23.52
C LEU A 232 1.79 16.83 24.99
N SER A 233 1.30 17.66 25.94
CA SER A 233 1.57 17.44 27.37
C SER A 233 0.72 16.34 28.01
N VAL A 234 -0.29 15.83 27.30
CA VAL A 234 -1.16 14.75 27.79
C VAL A 234 -0.57 13.40 27.41
N THR A 235 -0.26 12.59 28.43
CA THR A 235 0.34 11.26 28.25
C THR A 235 -0.73 10.17 28.12
N GLN A 236 -0.32 8.98 27.68
CA GLN A 236 -1.18 7.79 27.66
C GLN A 236 -1.72 7.44 29.06
N GLU A 237 -0.92 7.70 30.10
CA GLU A 237 -1.30 7.47 31.49
C GLU A 237 -2.43 8.39 31.94
N ALA A 238 -2.35 9.68 31.60
CA ALA A 238 -3.37 10.67 31.92
C ALA A 238 -4.74 10.33 31.30
N LEU A 239 -4.73 9.71 30.11
CA LEU A 239 -5.92 9.23 29.41
C LEU A 239 -6.43 7.86 29.93
N GLY A 240 -5.62 7.15 30.73
CA GLY A 240 -5.98 5.85 31.31
C GLY A 240 -5.85 4.65 30.36
N TYR A 241 -5.37 4.82 29.13
CA TYR A 241 -5.29 3.73 28.15
C TYR A 241 -4.24 2.67 28.46
N HIS A 242 -3.25 2.97 29.30
CA HIS A 242 -2.25 2.01 29.78
C HIS A 242 -2.87 0.83 30.57
N ILE A 243 -4.06 1.02 31.15
CA ILE A 243 -4.84 0.01 31.89
C ILE A 243 -6.06 -0.49 31.11
N ALA A 244 -6.19 -0.13 29.82
CA ALA A 244 -7.30 -0.58 28.98
C ALA A 244 -7.34 -2.10 28.81
N GLN A 245 -6.16 -2.73 28.71
CA GLN A 245 -6.03 -4.16 28.53
C GLN A 245 -4.71 -4.67 29.12
N ARG A 246 -4.76 -5.84 29.75
CA ARG A 246 -3.57 -6.51 30.28
C ARG A 246 -2.59 -6.89 29.17
N PRO A 247 -1.28 -6.63 29.33
CA PRO A 247 -0.26 -7.15 28.42
C PRO A 247 -0.27 -8.67 28.42
N ARG A 248 -0.19 -9.27 27.23
CA ARG A 248 -0.13 -10.72 27.06
C ARG A 248 1.26 -11.21 27.49
N LYS A 249 1.30 -12.25 28.34
CA LYS A 249 2.52 -12.91 28.80
C LYS A 249 2.61 -14.35 28.27
N ASP A 250 3.82 -14.87 28.18
CA ASP A 250 4.08 -16.26 27.79
C ASP A 250 3.57 -17.26 28.84
N SER A 251 3.52 -16.85 30.11
CA SER A 251 2.99 -17.63 31.23
C SER A 251 1.46 -17.70 31.26
N ASP A 252 0.77 -17.11 30.28
CA ASP A 252 -0.68 -17.09 30.26
C ASP A 252 -1.27 -18.49 30.03
N ILE A 253 -2.34 -18.78 30.76
CA ILE A 253 -3.10 -20.03 30.68
C ILE A 253 -4.57 -19.75 30.34
N PHE A 254 -5.29 -20.78 29.91
CA PHE A 254 -6.74 -20.70 29.78
C PHE A 254 -7.42 -21.02 31.11
N CYS A 255 -8.44 -20.23 31.46
CA CYS A 255 -9.32 -20.57 32.56
C CYS A 255 -10.06 -21.89 32.26
N PHE A 256 -9.96 -22.86 33.16
CA PHE A 256 -10.62 -24.17 32.97
C PHE A 256 -12.15 -24.06 32.76
N LYS A 257 -12.81 -23.05 33.33
CA LYS A 257 -14.27 -22.88 33.28
C LYS A 257 -14.75 -22.10 32.06
N CYS A 258 -14.24 -20.88 31.86
CA CYS A 258 -14.71 -19.99 30.79
C CYS A 258 -13.76 -19.88 29.59
N GLN A 259 -12.60 -20.56 29.64
CA GLN A 259 -11.59 -20.59 28.57
C GLN A 259 -11.02 -19.22 28.21
N SER A 260 -11.20 -18.19 29.05
CA SER A 260 -10.55 -16.90 28.88
C SER A 260 -9.06 -16.99 29.23
N ARG A 261 -8.22 -16.27 28.50
CA ARG A 261 -6.80 -16.08 28.81
C ARG A 261 -6.61 -15.33 30.15
N ILE A 262 -5.83 -15.89 31.07
CA ILE A 262 -5.50 -15.31 32.38
C ILE A 262 -3.99 -15.43 32.66
N ASP A 263 -3.47 -14.67 33.63
CA ASP A 263 -2.09 -14.83 34.10
C ASP A 263 -1.94 -16.20 34.77
N GLY A 264 -0.88 -16.94 34.45
CA GLY A 264 -0.57 -18.21 35.13
C GLY A 264 -0.32 -18.05 36.62
N GLU A 265 0.04 -16.84 37.08
CA GLU A 265 0.21 -16.52 38.50
C GLU A 265 -1.12 -16.25 39.23
N HIS A 266 -2.23 -16.04 38.51
CA HIS A 266 -3.52 -15.77 39.11
C HIS A 266 -4.20 -17.05 39.61
N GLY A 267 -4.56 -17.06 40.90
CA GLY A 267 -5.33 -18.15 41.51
C GLY A 267 -6.80 -18.18 41.07
N TYR A 268 -7.33 -17.06 40.56
CA TYR A 268 -8.72 -16.91 40.14
C TYR A 268 -8.84 -16.28 38.75
N CYS A 269 -9.92 -16.61 38.04
CA CYS A 269 -10.18 -16.04 36.73
C CYS A 269 -10.72 -14.60 36.84
N VAL A 270 -10.04 -13.65 36.20
CA VAL A 270 -10.42 -12.22 36.19
C VAL A 270 -11.73 -11.92 35.44
N GLN A 271 -12.21 -12.85 34.62
CA GLN A 271 -13.46 -12.73 33.84
C GLN A 271 -14.66 -13.36 34.55
N CYS A 272 -14.50 -14.56 35.14
CA CYS A 272 -15.62 -15.34 35.70
C CYS A 272 -15.50 -15.71 37.19
N GLY A 273 -14.41 -15.31 37.87
CA GLY A 273 -14.20 -15.50 39.31
C GLY A 273 -13.87 -16.93 39.75
N SER A 274 -13.76 -17.90 38.84
CA SER A 274 -13.49 -19.30 39.21
C SER A 274 -12.05 -19.51 39.69
N SER A 275 -11.88 -20.26 40.78
CA SER A 275 -10.57 -20.67 41.32
C SER A 275 -9.89 -21.70 40.42
N GLN A 276 -8.67 -21.43 39.96
CA GLN A 276 -7.87 -22.37 39.17
C GLN A 276 -7.42 -23.60 39.98
N GLN A 277 -7.42 -23.52 41.31
CA GLN A 277 -7.09 -24.65 42.19
C GLN A 277 -8.17 -25.75 42.19
N GLN A 278 -9.38 -25.43 41.74
CA GLN A 278 -10.50 -26.38 41.62
C GLN A 278 -10.57 -27.05 40.23
N ALA A 279 -9.55 -26.86 39.39
CA ALA A 279 -9.52 -27.50 38.08
C ALA A 279 -9.53 -29.04 38.23
N PRO A 280 -10.39 -29.76 37.49
CA PRO A 280 -10.40 -31.22 37.51
C PRO A 280 -9.03 -31.76 37.06
N ALA A 281 -8.61 -32.94 37.54
CA ALA A 281 -7.30 -33.52 37.25
C ALA A 281 -7.00 -33.68 35.73
N THR A 282 -8.03 -33.77 34.89
CA THR A 282 -7.94 -33.76 33.42
C THR A 282 -7.68 -32.38 32.81
N ALA A 283 -7.99 -31.29 33.52
CA ALA A 283 -7.71 -29.90 33.16
C ALA A 283 -6.47 -29.32 33.89
N ALA A 284 -5.89 -30.05 34.85
CA ALA A 284 -4.70 -29.66 35.60
C ALA A 284 -3.43 -29.55 34.73
N ASN A 285 -3.46 -30.12 33.53
CA ASN A 285 -2.52 -29.80 32.45
C ASN A 285 -3.08 -28.62 31.64
N SER A 286 -3.19 -27.44 32.25
CA SER A 286 -3.48 -26.22 31.49
C SER A 286 -2.30 -25.98 30.56
N LEU A 287 -2.39 -26.44 29.30
CA LEU A 287 -1.45 -26.08 28.25
C LEU A 287 -1.33 -24.56 28.23
N SER A 288 -0.10 -24.06 28.19
CA SER A 288 0.10 -22.62 28.09
C SER A 288 -0.53 -22.15 26.77
N VAL A 289 -1.08 -20.93 26.77
CA VAL A 289 -1.63 -20.35 25.52
C VAL A 289 -0.55 -20.36 24.43
N ARG A 290 0.71 -20.17 24.82
CA ARG A 290 1.87 -20.25 23.95
C ARG A 290 2.05 -21.63 23.30
N ASP A 291 1.92 -22.71 24.04
CA ASP A 291 2.07 -24.07 23.49
C ASP A 291 1.02 -24.35 22.42
N GLU A 292 -0.21 -23.87 22.60
CA GLU A 292 -1.28 -23.98 21.61
C GLU A 292 -1.02 -23.09 20.38
N GLU A 293 -0.54 -21.86 20.58
CA GLU A 293 -0.09 -20.96 19.52
C GLU A 293 1.02 -21.62 18.68
N GLU A 294 2.05 -22.18 19.32
CA GLU A 294 3.18 -22.84 18.65
C GLU A 294 2.76 -24.13 17.93
N ALA A 295 1.91 -24.95 18.55
CA ALA A 295 1.39 -26.18 17.94
C ALA A 295 0.65 -25.88 16.63
N MET A 296 -0.15 -24.81 16.61
CA MET A 296 -0.85 -24.34 15.42
C MET A 296 0.15 -23.88 14.32
N MET A 297 1.16 -23.10 14.68
CA MET A 297 2.19 -22.67 13.73
C MET A 297 2.96 -23.86 13.15
N ARG A 298 3.34 -24.85 13.98
CA ARG A 298 4.03 -26.08 13.54
C ARG A 298 3.17 -26.88 12.57
N GLN A 299 1.89 -27.09 12.89
CA GLN A 299 0.98 -27.89 12.07
C GLN A 299 0.87 -27.37 10.62
N TYR A 300 0.88 -26.04 10.44
CA TYR A 300 0.72 -25.43 9.12
C TYR A 300 2.03 -24.96 8.48
N SER A 301 3.18 -25.25 9.10
CA SER A 301 4.50 -25.01 8.50
C SER A 301 4.88 -26.15 7.53
N LEU A 302 5.44 -25.80 6.38
CA LEU A 302 5.96 -26.74 5.39
C LEU A 302 7.19 -26.14 4.72
N SER A 303 8.27 -26.91 4.58
CA SER A 303 9.46 -26.47 3.86
C SER A 303 10.10 -27.64 3.16
N TYR A 304 10.36 -27.51 1.86
CA TYR A 304 11.05 -28.52 1.07
C TYR A 304 11.79 -27.90 -0.10
N ARG A 305 12.74 -28.65 -0.65
CA ARG A 305 13.45 -28.29 -1.87
C ARG A 305 13.45 -29.45 -2.83
N GLU A 306 13.20 -29.17 -4.10
CA GLU A 306 13.18 -30.19 -5.14
C GLU A 306 13.97 -29.73 -6.37
N PRO A 307 14.73 -30.64 -7.02
CA PRO A 307 15.40 -30.35 -8.27
C PRO A 307 14.36 -30.18 -9.39
N TYR A 308 14.54 -29.16 -10.23
CA TYR A 308 13.69 -28.87 -11.37
C TYR A 308 14.50 -28.80 -12.66
N LEU A 309 13.91 -29.38 -13.72
CA LEU A 309 14.46 -29.39 -15.07
C LEU A 309 13.42 -28.75 -16.01
N HIS A 310 13.75 -27.57 -16.52
CA HIS A 310 12.97 -26.89 -17.54
C HIS A 310 13.49 -27.27 -18.93
N LYS A 311 12.64 -27.87 -19.76
CA LYS A 311 13.01 -28.21 -21.13
C LYS A 311 12.79 -27.04 -22.08
N HIS A 312 13.79 -26.77 -22.91
CA HIS A 312 13.70 -25.82 -24.02
C HIS A 312 13.76 -26.56 -25.36
N VAL A 313 13.23 -25.93 -26.41
CA VAL A 313 13.22 -26.51 -27.76
C VAL A 313 14.46 -26.11 -28.56
N LEU A 314 14.88 -24.84 -28.43
CA LEU A 314 15.98 -24.23 -29.21
C LEU A 314 17.19 -23.86 -28.34
N ALA A 315 17.15 -24.19 -27.05
CA ALA A 315 18.23 -23.94 -26.09
C ALA A 315 18.47 -25.21 -25.25
N GLY A 316 19.60 -25.26 -24.54
CA GLY A 316 19.85 -26.33 -23.58
C GLY A 316 18.84 -26.31 -22.42
N ASP A 317 18.58 -27.47 -21.83
CA ASP A 317 17.69 -27.58 -20.67
C ASP A 317 18.24 -26.76 -19.47
N GLU A 318 17.37 -26.01 -18.80
CA GLU A 318 17.72 -25.31 -17.57
C GLU A 318 17.51 -26.24 -16.36
N LYS A 319 18.55 -26.37 -15.52
CA LYS A 319 18.53 -27.16 -14.29
C LYS A 319 18.69 -26.24 -13.10
N GLY A 320 17.92 -26.49 -12.05
CA GLY A 320 18.02 -25.73 -10.81
C GLY A 320 17.26 -26.39 -9.68
N GLU A 321 17.17 -25.68 -8.56
CA GLU A 321 16.46 -26.12 -7.36
C GLU A 321 15.32 -25.14 -7.10
N VAL A 322 14.14 -25.68 -6.78
CA VAL A 322 12.99 -24.90 -6.35
C VAL A 322 12.80 -25.15 -4.87
N SER A 323 12.98 -24.08 -4.09
CA SER A 323 12.67 -24.07 -2.66
C SER A 323 11.24 -23.61 -2.46
N VAL A 324 10.46 -24.37 -1.70
CA VAL A 324 9.08 -24.07 -1.37
C VAL A 324 8.96 -23.96 0.14
N SER A 325 8.32 -22.89 0.62
CA SER A 325 8.08 -22.66 2.04
C SER A 325 6.65 -22.17 2.25
N CYS A 326 5.95 -22.79 3.20
CA CYS A 326 4.71 -22.33 3.77
C CYS A 326 4.95 -22.09 5.26
N ILE A 327 4.60 -20.91 5.74
CA ILE A 327 4.73 -20.53 7.14
C ILE A 327 3.39 -20.01 7.64
N MET A 328 3.05 -20.37 8.87
CA MET A 328 2.00 -19.71 9.63
C MET A 328 2.69 -18.96 10.76
N GLY A 329 2.31 -17.70 10.93
CA GLY A 329 2.94 -16.84 11.93
C GLY A 329 2.02 -15.73 12.41
N LYS A 330 2.44 -15.12 13.51
CA LYS A 330 1.77 -14.00 14.16
C LYS A 330 2.63 -12.74 14.00
N VAL A 331 2.00 -11.65 13.58
CA VAL A 331 2.70 -10.37 13.40
C VAL A 331 3.05 -9.78 14.76
N LEU A 332 4.35 -9.69 15.05
CA LEU A 332 4.87 -9.06 16.26
C LEU A 332 5.05 -7.55 16.08
N ASP A 333 5.57 -7.17 14.92
CA ASP A 333 5.83 -5.78 14.59
C ASP A 333 5.68 -5.56 13.09
N ARG A 334 5.42 -4.31 12.72
CA ARG A 334 5.43 -3.84 11.35
C ARG A 334 6.01 -2.43 11.29
N SER A 335 6.77 -2.17 10.25
CA SER A 335 7.13 -0.82 9.81
C SER A 335 6.70 -0.67 8.36
N ALA A 336 6.10 0.46 8.02
CA ALA A 336 5.70 0.74 6.65
C ALA A 336 5.96 2.21 6.36
N SER A 337 6.79 2.50 5.36
CA SER A 337 7.16 3.86 4.98
C SER A 337 6.77 4.11 3.53
N ALA A 338 6.21 5.28 3.26
CA ALA A 338 5.91 5.68 1.89
C ALA A 338 7.04 6.54 1.31
N SER A 339 7.45 6.21 0.08
CA SER A 339 8.28 7.05 -0.78
C SER A 339 7.43 7.65 -1.89
N VAL A 340 7.80 8.86 -2.34
CA VAL A 340 7.09 9.61 -3.38
C VAL A 340 8.06 9.94 -4.49
N ASP A 341 7.76 9.46 -5.70
CA ASP A 341 8.43 9.83 -6.93
C ASP A 341 7.56 10.86 -7.67
N ASP A 342 8.05 12.08 -7.85
CA ASP A 342 7.31 13.18 -8.50
C ASP A 342 8.19 13.86 -9.54
N PHE A 343 7.76 13.82 -10.80
CA PHE A 343 8.46 14.48 -11.89
C PHE A 343 7.49 15.15 -12.85
N THR A 344 7.93 16.26 -13.45
CA THR A 344 7.16 17.00 -14.46
C THR A 344 7.99 17.09 -15.73
N VAL A 345 7.47 16.55 -16.83
CA VAL A 345 8.04 16.69 -18.18
C VAL A 345 7.36 17.88 -18.84
N THR A 346 8.15 18.89 -19.22
CA THR A 346 7.64 20.03 -19.99
C THR A 346 8.16 19.91 -21.42
N THR A 347 7.26 19.84 -22.39
CA THR A 347 7.58 19.84 -23.82
C THR A 347 7.18 21.18 -24.42
N THR A 348 8.18 21.92 -24.89
CA THR A 348 7.98 23.18 -25.62
C THR A 348 8.21 22.90 -27.10
N LYS A 349 7.17 23.04 -27.92
CA LYS A 349 7.24 22.97 -29.37
C LYS A 349 7.18 24.38 -29.92
N THR A 350 8.28 24.83 -30.52
CA THR A 350 8.35 26.10 -31.23
C THR A 350 8.25 25.82 -32.73
N THR A 351 7.19 26.31 -33.38
CA THR A 351 7.00 26.23 -34.82
C THR A 351 7.29 27.59 -35.43
N THR A 352 8.36 27.69 -36.23
CA THR A 352 8.67 28.89 -36.98
C THR A 352 8.24 28.69 -38.42
N THR A 353 7.36 29.57 -38.91
CA THR A 353 6.88 29.56 -40.29
C THR A 353 7.49 30.76 -41.02
N ASP A 354 8.28 30.48 -42.06
CA ASP A 354 8.89 31.50 -42.88
C ASP A 354 7.97 31.85 -44.06
N HIS A 355 7.66 33.14 -44.21
CA HIS A 355 6.79 33.67 -45.26
C HIS A 355 7.64 34.22 -46.40
N TYR A 356 7.32 33.83 -47.63
CA TYR A 356 8.02 34.24 -48.85
C TYR A 356 7.08 34.93 -49.84
N VAL A 357 7.58 35.97 -50.53
CA VAL A 357 6.87 36.65 -51.63
C VAL A 357 7.76 36.60 -52.87
N GLY A 358 7.32 35.89 -53.91
CA GLY A 358 8.05 35.80 -55.19
C GLY A 358 9.49 35.31 -55.04
N ASN A 359 9.71 34.23 -54.27
CA ASN A 359 11.01 33.66 -53.92
C ASN A 359 11.94 34.55 -53.06
N ARG A 360 11.47 35.69 -52.54
CA ARG A 360 12.21 36.47 -51.52
C ARG A 360 11.59 36.27 -50.15
N PHE A 361 12.44 36.00 -49.16
CA PHE A 361 12.05 35.95 -47.76
C PHE A 361 11.41 37.28 -47.34
N SER A 362 10.31 37.22 -46.61
CA SER A 362 9.58 38.38 -46.09
C SER A 362 9.77 38.52 -44.58
N HIS A 363 9.24 37.57 -43.80
CA HIS A 363 9.34 37.52 -42.35
C HIS A 363 9.03 36.11 -41.86
N SER A 364 9.28 35.83 -40.58
CA SER A 364 8.90 34.59 -39.93
C SER A 364 7.90 34.83 -38.80
N THR A 365 6.96 33.90 -38.62
CA THR A 365 6.04 33.87 -37.48
C THR A 365 6.38 32.68 -36.59
N THR A 366 6.42 32.89 -35.29
CA THR A 366 6.78 31.84 -34.32
C THR A 366 5.61 31.56 -33.40
N ASP A 367 5.11 30.33 -33.44
CA ASP A 367 4.10 29.82 -32.52
C ASP A 367 4.77 28.88 -31.51
N THR A 368 4.55 29.12 -30.22
CA THR A 368 5.09 28.28 -29.15
C THR A 368 3.97 27.59 -28.40
N GLU A 369 3.95 26.26 -28.45
CA GLU A 369 3.06 25.42 -27.66
C GLU A 369 3.85 24.80 -26.51
N THR A 370 3.37 24.99 -25.29
CA THR A 370 3.95 24.34 -24.09
C THR A 370 2.94 23.36 -23.53
N SER A 371 3.31 22.08 -23.48
CA SER A 371 2.57 21.06 -22.74
C SER A 371 3.40 20.56 -21.57
N SER A 372 2.74 20.33 -20.44
CA SER A 372 3.37 19.80 -19.24
C SER A 372 2.65 18.52 -18.81
N HIS A 373 3.42 17.46 -18.60
CA HIS A 373 2.95 16.20 -18.07
C HIS A 373 3.60 15.92 -16.70
N ARG A 374 2.80 15.93 -15.63
CA ARG A 374 3.27 15.57 -14.29
C ARG A 374 2.89 14.13 -13.97
N SER A 375 3.86 13.37 -13.50
CA SER A 375 3.66 12.01 -13.00
C SER A 375 4.15 11.94 -11.56
N ARG A 376 3.25 11.54 -10.67
CA ARG A 376 3.53 11.35 -9.24
C ARG A 376 3.05 9.98 -8.80
N THR A 377 3.95 9.19 -8.24
CA THR A 377 3.66 7.85 -7.71
C THR A 377 4.09 7.78 -6.25
N SER A 378 3.24 7.21 -5.40
CA SER A 378 3.61 6.85 -4.03
C SER A 378 3.76 5.34 -3.93
N ASN A 379 4.89 4.89 -3.39
CA ASN A 379 5.22 3.49 -3.16
C ASN A 379 5.37 3.27 -1.65
N VAL A 380 4.75 2.22 -1.10
CA VAL A 380 4.93 1.86 0.31
C VAL A 380 5.77 0.59 0.40
N ASP A 381 6.85 0.65 1.17
CA ASP A 381 7.75 -0.45 1.45
C ASP A 381 8.01 -0.54 2.96
N GLY A 382 8.39 -1.73 3.43
CA GLY A 382 8.56 -1.98 4.85
C GLY A 382 8.77 -3.45 5.19
N GLU A 383 8.92 -3.68 6.49
CA GLU A 383 9.30 -4.97 7.07
C GLU A 383 8.28 -5.39 8.13
N VAL A 384 8.04 -6.70 8.17
CA VAL A 384 7.13 -7.33 9.14
C VAL A 384 7.92 -8.37 9.92
N LEU A 385 7.87 -8.26 11.24
CA LEU A 385 8.41 -9.27 12.15
C LEU A 385 7.31 -10.29 12.44
N LEU A 386 7.55 -11.53 12.04
CA LEU A 386 6.67 -12.66 12.29
C LEU A 386 7.24 -13.57 13.36
N GLN A 387 6.43 -13.89 14.36
CA GLN A 387 6.66 -15.04 15.23
C GLN A 387 6.22 -16.31 14.50
N LEU A 388 7.13 -17.26 14.38
CA LEU A 388 6.92 -18.60 13.85
C LEU A 388 6.93 -19.61 15.00
N ALA A 389 6.81 -20.89 14.64
CA ALA A 389 6.95 -21.99 15.57
C ALA A 389 8.28 -21.92 16.36
N ASP A 390 8.30 -22.52 17.55
CA ASP A 390 9.48 -22.61 18.43
C ASP A 390 10.00 -21.25 18.94
N GLY A 391 9.21 -20.18 18.78
CA GLY A 391 9.62 -18.82 19.13
C GLY A 391 10.61 -18.20 18.13
N GLU A 392 10.81 -18.79 16.94
CA GLU A 392 11.62 -18.19 15.88
C GLU A 392 10.96 -16.87 15.44
N VAL A 393 11.72 -15.78 15.49
CA VAL A 393 11.29 -14.48 14.94
C VAL A 393 11.95 -14.28 13.59
N ARG A 394 11.14 -14.07 12.55
CA ARG A 394 11.61 -13.87 11.19
C ARG A 394 11.14 -12.53 10.64
N GLU A 395 12.09 -11.77 10.12
CA GLU A 395 11.84 -10.54 9.39
C GLU A 395 11.54 -10.85 7.92
N MET A 396 10.44 -10.29 7.41
CA MET A 396 10.01 -10.51 6.03
C MET A 396 9.54 -9.21 5.40
N ARG A 397 9.93 -9.03 4.13
CA ARG A 397 9.40 -7.99 3.26
C ARG A 397 8.24 -8.55 2.46
N PHE A 398 7.12 -7.84 2.46
CA PHE A 398 5.93 -8.20 1.74
C PHE A 398 5.59 -7.16 0.70
N SER A 399 4.84 -7.56 -0.32
CA SER A 399 4.27 -6.60 -1.27
C SER A 399 3.30 -5.65 -0.57
N GLU A 400 3.18 -4.46 -1.13
CA GLU A 400 2.39 -3.36 -0.58
C GLU A 400 0.94 -3.73 -0.22
N ASP A 401 0.30 -4.60 -1.00
CA ASP A 401 -1.07 -5.06 -0.75
C ASP A 401 -1.23 -5.83 0.57
N LEU A 402 -0.17 -6.54 0.98
CA LEU A 402 -0.14 -7.33 2.19
C LEU A 402 0.42 -6.52 3.36
N LEU A 403 1.52 -5.79 3.15
CA LEU A 403 2.09 -4.88 4.16
C LEU A 403 1.04 -3.86 4.64
N GLY A 404 0.27 -3.30 3.71
CA GLY A 404 -0.76 -2.33 3.99
C GLY A 404 -2.01 -2.85 4.71
N ASP A 405 -2.20 -4.17 4.77
CA ASP A 405 -3.36 -4.80 5.42
C ASP A 405 -3.00 -5.55 6.70
N LEU A 406 -1.71 -5.78 6.99
CA LEU A 406 -1.29 -6.44 8.23
C LEU A 406 -1.29 -5.46 9.40
N ASP A 407 -1.93 -5.84 10.50
CA ASP A 407 -1.80 -5.17 11.80
C ASP A 407 -1.00 -6.03 12.79
N VAL A 408 -0.40 -5.39 13.79
CA VAL A 408 0.27 -6.10 14.90
C VAL A 408 -0.74 -7.00 15.63
N GLY A 409 -0.36 -8.24 15.87
CA GLY A 409 -1.20 -9.29 16.43
C GLY A 409 -2.03 -10.07 15.41
N ASP A 410 -1.97 -9.73 14.11
CA ASP A 410 -2.62 -10.52 13.08
C ASP A 410 -1.95 -11.88 12.89
N TRP A 411 -2.77 -12.89 12.59
CA TRP A 411 -2.32 -14.22 12.24
C TRP A 411 -2.41 -14.38 10.73
N MET A 412 -1.33 -14.85 10.12
CA MET A 412 -1.28 -15.04 8.67
C MET A 412 -0.59 -16.34 8.30
N ILE A 413 -0.98 -16.85 7.13
CA ILE A 413 -0.24 -17.90 6.44
C ILE A 413 0.33 -17.32 5.15
N TYR A 414 1.59 -17.67 4.87
CA TYR A 414 2.32 -17.21 3.72
C TYR A 414 3.07 -18.38 3.09
N ALA A 415 2.78 -18.64 1.82
CA ALA A 415 3.49 -19.62 1.02
C ALA A 415 4.23 -18.91 -0.11
N SER A 416 5.48 -19.30 -0.29
CA SER A 416 6.33 -18.82 -1.38
C SER A 416 7.13 -19.95 -2.00
N SER A 417 7.46 -19.77 -3.27
CA SER A 417 8.43 -20.58 -3.97
C SER A 417 9.53 -19.68 -4.52
N ARG A 418 10.78 -20.15 -4.43
CA ARG A 418 11.95 -19.51 -5.02
C ARG A 418 12.67 -20.53 -5.88
N ALA A 419 12.74 -20.26 -7.17
CA ALA A 419 13.42 -21.09 -8.15
C ALA A 419 14.76 -20.47 -8.52
N LYS A 420 15.85 -21.23 -8.34
CA LYS A 420 17.21 -20.81 -8.70
C LYS A 420 17.56 -21.37 -10.08
N LEU A 421 17.12 -20.69 -11.15
CA LEU A 421 17.28 -21.12 -12.55
C LEU A 421 18.02 -20.04 -13.35
N GLY A 422 19.29 -19.82 -12.99
CA GLY A 422 20.13 -18.76 -13.56
C GLY A 422 19.79 -17.35 -13.03
N VAL A 423 18.51 -16.96 -13.11
CA VAL A 423 17.94 -15.81 -12.39
C VAL A 423 17.01 -16.34 -11.32
N ASP A 424 17.07 -15.77 -10.12
CA ASP A 424 16.18 -16.12 -9.03
C ASP A 424 14.77 -15.64 -9.34
N ASP A 425 13.83 -16.58 -9.45
CA ASP A 425 12.40 -16.29 -9.60
C ASP A 425 11.69 -16.50 -8.26
N TYR A 426 11.00 -15.47 -7.78
CA TYR A 426 10.32 -15.48 -6.49
C TYR A 426 8.81 -15.32 -6.69
N ASN A 427 8.05 -16.25 -6.14
CA ASN A 427 6.62 -16.35 -6.34
C ASN A 427 5.90 -16.45 -4.99
N ARG A 428 4.89 -15.59 -4.77
CA ARG A 428 3.91 -15.70 -3.68
C ARG A 428 2.83 -16.71 -4.05
N GLU A 429 3.01 -17.98 -3.70
CA GLU A 429 2.09 -19.08 -4.03
C GLU A 429 0.73 -18.94 -3.34
N TYR A 430 0.72 -18.50 -2.07
CA TYR A 430 -0.50 -18.29 -1.30
C TYR A 430 -0.26 -17.29 -0.17
N ALA A 431 -1.26 -16.48 0.14
CA ALA A 431 -1.23 -15.64 1.33
C ALA A 431 -2.66 -15.40 1.83
N TYR A 432 -2.86 -15.53 3.15
CA TYR A 432 -4.14 -15.33 3.79
C TYR A 432 -3.96 -14.73 5.19
N ASN A 433 -4.63 -13.61 5.47
CA ASN A 433 -4.75 -13.04 6.81
C ASN A 433 -5.95 -13.69 7.49
N LEU A 434 -5.67 -14.52 8.50
CA LEU A 434 -6.67 -15.30 9.22
C LEU A 434 -7.52 -14.41 10.13
N THR A 435 -6.91 -13.39 10.76
CA THR A 435 -7.61 -12.42 11.62
C THR A 435 -8.61 -11.60 10.83
N LYS A 436 -8.20 -11.06 9.68
CA LYS A 436 -9.04 -10.22 8.82
C LYS A 436 -9.87 -10.99 7.78
N SER A 437 -9.72 -12.32 7.73
CA SER A 437 -10.41 -13.19 6.78
C SER A 437 -10.15 -12.86 5.30
N LYS A 438 -8.96 -12.37 4.97
CA LYS A 438 -8.64 -11.83 3.65
C LYS A 438 -7.62 -12.69 2.91
N ARG A 439 -7.92 -13.03 1.65
CA ARG A 439 -7.00 -13.70 0.73
C ARG A 439 -6.33 -12.67 -0.18
N TYR A 440 -5.04 -12.83 -0.43
CA TYR A 440 -4.28 -11.97 -1.34
C TYR A 440 -4.04 -12.65 -2.68
N ASN A 441 -3.69 -11.84 -3.69
CA ASN A 441 -3.37 -12.32 -5.02
C ASN A 441 -2.10 -13.18 -5.00
N ASN A 442 -2.05 -14.25 -5.78
CA ASN A 442 -0.88 -15.10 -5.87
C ASN A 442 -0.17 -14.97 -7.21
N THR A 443 1.14 -15.15 -7.17
CA THR A 443 2.00 -15.40 -8.33
C THR A 443 2.53 -16.81 -8.13
N SER A 444 2.36 -17.70 -9.10
CA SER A 444 2.72 -19.10 -8.92
C SER A 444 3.86 -19.49 -9.84
N PHE A 445 4.78 -20.29 -9.32
CA PHE A 445 5.81 -20.93 -10.14
C PHE A 445 5.21 -21.83 -11.22
N GLN A 446 3.93 -22.24 -11.11
CA GLN A 446 3.22 -22.88 -12.23
C GLN A 446 3.21 -22.02 -13.51
N GLN A 447 3.28 -20.69 -13.39
CA GLN A 447 3.33 -19.76 -14.51
C GLN A 447 4.75 -19.55 -15.05
N TYR A 448 5.79 -20.07 -14.39
CA TYR A 448 7.17 -19.94 -14.86
C TYR A 448 7.32 -20.45 -16.29
N GLY A 449 7.89 -19.59 -17.14
CA GLY A 449 8.17 -19.88 -18.53
C GLY A 449 9.16 -18.86 -19.05
N LYS A 450 10.08 -19.33 -19.90
CA LYS A 450 11.11 -18.48 -20.49
C LYS A 450 11.22 -18.74 -21.98
N LEU A 451 11.15 -17.68 -22.76
CA LEU A 451 11.30 -17.72 -24.21
C LEU A 451 12.80 -17.65 -24.55
N ASN A 452 13.49 -18.78 -24.43
CA ASN A 452 14.88 -18.91 -24.90
C ASN A 452 14.90 -19.41 -26.35
N GLY A 453 15.63 -18.71 -27.23
CA GLY A 453 15.86 -19.11 -28.63
C GLY A 453 14.95 -18.46 -29.68
N ALA A 454 14.07 -17.52 -29.29
CA ALA A 454 13.25 -16.77 -30.24
C ALA A 454 14.11 -15.98 -31.25
N GLY A 455 15.21 -15.36 -30.81
CA GLY A 455 16.17 -14.70 -31.68
C GLY A 455 16.82 -15.65 -32.69
N THR A 456 17.23 -16.84 -32.24
CA THR A 456 17.78 -17.88 -33.12
C THR A 456 16.76 -18.32 -34.17
N TRP A 457 15.49 -18.51 -33.79
CA TRP A 457 14.43 -18.85 -34.73
C TRP A 457 14.16 -17.73 -35.75
N ILE A 458 14.14 -16.47 -35.31
CA ILE A 458 14.00 -15.30 -36.22
C ILE A 458 15.17 -15.24 -37.21
N LEU A 459 16.40 -15.46 -36.75
CA LEU A 459 17.57 -15.51 -37.64
C LEU A 459 17.49 -16.65 -38.64
N LEU A 460 17.02 -17.84 -38.23
CA LEU A 460 16.79 -18.96 -39.13
C LEU A 460 15.68 -18.65 -40.15
N ALA A 461 14.61 -17.94 -39.76
CA ALA A 461 13.55 -17.51 -40.65
C ALA A 461 14.06 -16.50 -41.69
N ILE A 462 14.83 -15.51 -41.26
CA ILE A 462 15.47 -14.52 -42.15
C ILE A 462 16.43 -15.23 -43.10
N ALA A 463 17.28 -16.15 -42.60
CA ALA A 463 18.19 -16.91 -43.43
C ALA A 463 17.42 -17.74 -44.48
N ALA A 464 16.36 -18.45 -44.08
CA ALA A 464 15.53 -19.22 -45.00
C ALA A 464 14.89 -18.35 -46.10
N LEU A 465 14.42 -17.14 -45.76
CA LEU A 465 13.90 -16.18 -46.73
C LEU A 465 14.99 -15.66 -47.67
N VAL A 466 16.14 -15.24 -47.13
CA VAL A 466 17.26 -14.72 -47.95
C VAL A 466 17.79 -15.80 -48.90
N PHE A 467 17.97 -17.04 -48.43
CA PHE A 467 18.38 -18.15 -49.29
C PHE A 467 17.32 -18.54 -50.33
N ASN A 468 16.03 -18.37 -50.02
CA ASN A 468 14.95 -18.65 -50.96
C ASN A 468 14.89 -17.62 -52.09
N PHE A 469 15.11 -16.33 -51.80
CA PHE A 469 15.04 -15.28 -52.81
C PHE A 469 16.36 -15.07 -53.56
N TRP A 470 17.50 -15.14 -52.86
CA TRP A 470 18.82 -14.70 -53.36
C TRP A 470 19.89 -15.81 -53.35
N GLY A 471 19.53 -17.05 -52.97
CA GLY A 471 20.45 -18.19 -52.97
C GLY A 471 20.64 -18.80 -54.37
N PRO A 472 21.84 -19.33 -54.69
CA PRO A 472 22.06 -20.02 -55.96
C PRO A 472 21.23 -21.31 -56.08
N ASP A 473 20.56 -21.49 -57.22
CA ASP A 473 19.64 -22.63 -57.49
C ASP A 473 20.30 -24.02 -57.38
N HIS A 474 21.64 -24.08 -57.44
CA HIS A 474 22.41 -25.32 -57.46
C HIS A 474 22.82 -25.84 -56.08
N ILE A 475 22.53 -25.11 -54.98
CA ILE A 475 22.97 -25.50 -53.62
C ILE A 475 22.47 -26.90 -53.22
N TRP A 476 21.28 -27.29 -53.70
CA TRP A 476 20.64 -28.56 -53.33
C TRP A 476 20.90 -29.72 -54.31
N TYR A 477 21.61 -29.47 -55.41
CA TYR A 477 21.84 -30.50 -56.45
C TYR A 477 22.54 -31.76 -55.92
N PRO A 478 23.60 -31.67 -55.09
CA PRO A 478 24.23 -32.86 -54.53
C PRO A 478 23.27 -33.70 -53.65
N LEU A 479 22.29 -33.06 -53.01
CA LEU A 479 21.29 -33.72 -52.19
C LEU A 479 20.23 -34.44 -53.06
N PHE A 480 19.79 -33.79 -54.14
CA PHE A 480 18.85 -34.39 -55.10
C PHE A 480 19.48 -35.58 -55.84
N ASP A 481 20.77 -35.49 -56.18
CA ASP A 481 21.50 -36.58 -56.84
C ASP A 481 21.66 -37.79 -55.91
N MET A 482 21.83 -37.58 -54.59
CA MET A 482 21.88 -38.66 -53.61
C MET A 482 20.50 -39.28 -53.28
N LEU A 483 19.42 -38.50 -53.35
CA LEU A 483 18.05 -38.91 -52.99
C LEU A 483 17.17 -39.21 -54.20
N TYR A 484 17.78 -39.38 -55.38
CA TYR A 484 17.05 -39.59 -56.62
C TYR A 484 16.29 -40.92 -56.58
N PHE A 485 14.96 -40.83 -56.58
CA PHE A 485 14.05 -41.95 -56.76
C PHE A 485 13.24 -41.72 -58.04
N PRO A 486 13.22 -42.67 -58.99
CA PRO A 486 12.55 -42.50 -60.28
C PRO A 486 11.06 -42.13 -60.18
N LEU A 487 10.40 -42.54 -59.08
CA LEU A 487 8.99 -42.25 -58.81
C LEU A 487 8.70 -40.79 -58.41
N LEU A 488 9.72 -40.03 -58.02
CA LEU A 488 9.61 -38.63 -57.59
C LEU A 488 10.19 -37.64 -58.61
N ASP A 489 10.64 -38.12 -59.77
CA ASP A 489 11.20 -37.32 -60.87
C ASP A 489 10.29 -36.15 -61.35
N PRO A 490 8.95 -36.30 -61.41
CA PRO A 490 8.04 -35.18 -61.72
C PRO A 490 8.08 -34.05 -60.69
N ILE A 491 8.44 -34.36 -59.43
CA ILE A 491 8.51 -33.38 -58.34
C ILE A 491 9.87 -32.65 -58.39
N TYR A 492 10.96 -33.40 -58.56
CA TYR A 492 12.32 -32.84 -58.68
C TYR A 492 12.52 -31.98 -59.93
N SER A 493 11.76 -32.23 -60.99
CA SER A 493 11.80 -31.46 -62.25
C SER A 493 11.06 -30.11 -62.19
N THR A 494 10.22 -29.86 -61.19
CA THR A 494 9.51 -28.58 -61.06
C THR A 494 10.41 -27.47 -60.51
N SER A 495 10.57 -26.39 -61.30
CA SER A 495 11.40 -25.22 -60.94
C SER A 495 10.95 -24.58 -59.60
N PHE A 496 9.64 -24.53 -59.37
CA PHE A 496 9.05 -23.99 -58.13
C PHE A 496 9.51 -24.77 -56.89
N PHE A 497 9.54 -26.11 -56.95
CA PHE A 497 9.95 -26.93 -55.80
C PHE A 497 11.46 -26.78 -55.51
N ARG A 498 12.29 -26.75 -56.56
CA ARG A 498 13.75 -26.56 -56.42
C ARG A 498 14.12 -25.21 -55.79
N HIS A 499 13.47 -24.13 -56.24
CA HIS A 499 13.74 -22.78 -55.74
C HIS A 499 13.18 -22.55 -54.32
N ASN A 500 12.08 -23.23 -53.96
CA ASN A 500 11.43 -23.10 -52.65
C ASN A 500 11.78 -24.16 -51.62
N LEU A 501 12.70 -25.09 -51.94
CA LEU A 501 13.05 -26.19 -51.06
C LEU A 501 13.52 -25.71 -49.67
N THR A 502 14.35 -24.67 -49.60
CA THR A 502 14.83 -24.10 -48.32
C THR A 502 13.68 -23.64 -47.43
N LEU A 503 12.65 -23.01 -48.03
CA LEU A 503 11.48 -22.51 -47.32
C LEU A 503 10.56 -23.67 -46.90
N VAL A 504 10.39 -24.67 -47.76
CA VAL A 504 9.66 -25.92 -47.43
C VAL A 504 10.34 -26.64 -46.26
N VAL A 505 11.67 -26.78 -46.29
CA VAL A 505 12.45 -27.37 -45.18
C VAL A 505 12.29 -26.55 -43.90
N PHE A 506 12.37 -25.23 -43.98
CA PHE A 506 12.17 -24.36 -42.82
C PHE A 506 10.76 -24.48 -42.23
N ILE A 507 9.72 -24.57 -43.07
CA ILE A 507 8.33 -24.80 -42.62
C ILE A 507 8.22 -26.16 -41.94
N MET A 508 8.79 -27.22 -42.52
CA MET A 508 8.78 -28.56 -41.94
C MET A 508 9.49 -28.59 -40.58
N VAL A 509 10.67 -27.96 -40.49
CA VAL A 509 11.41 -27.81 -39.23
C VAL A 509 10.57 -27.01 -38.22
N SER A 510 9.93 -25.92 -38.63
CA SER A 510 9.06 -25.12 -37.76
C SER A 510 7.85 -25.91 -37.26
N ALA A 511 7.25 -26.76 -38.09
CA ALA A 511 6.17 -27.66 -37.68
C ALA A 511 6.66 -28.68 -36.63
N VAL A 512 7.84 -29.28 -36.82
CA VAL A 512 8.46 -30.18 -35.83
C VAL A 512 8.76 -29.45 -34.52
N LEU A 513 9.35 -28.24 -34.59
CA LEU A 513 9.65 -27.42 -33.43
C LEU A 513 8.38 -27.00 -32.68
N LEU A 514 7.29 -26.70 -33.39
CA LEU A 514 5.99 -26.42 -32.78
C LEU A 514 5.46 -27.64 -32.02
N VAL A 515 5.52 -28.83 -32.61
CA VAL A 515 5.14 -30.08 -31.93
C VAL A 515 5.99 -30.31 -30.68
N TRP A 516 7.31 -30.13 -30.76
CA TRP A 516 8.19 -30.22 -29.60
C TRP A 516 7.89 -29.17 -28.54
N THR A 517 7.55 -27.94 -28.93
CA THR A 517 7.15 -26.86 -28.02
C THR A 517 5.90 -27.25 -27.23
N LEU A 518 4.90 -27.84 -27.91
CA LEU A 518 3.69 -28.33 -27.25
C LEU A 518 3.98 -29.50 -26.30
N LEU A 519 4.80 -30.47 -26.72
CA LEU A 519 5.17 -31.63 -25.90
C LEU A 519 5.99 -31.21 -24.67
N TYR A 520 6.98 -30.35 -24.84
CA TYR A 520 7.81 -29.86 -23.74
C TYR A 520 7.02 -28.91 -22.84
N GLY A 521 6.14 -28.08 -23.40
CA GLY A 521 5.19 -27.26 -22.65
C GLY A 521 4.33 -28.13 -21.71
N ARG A 522 3.72 -29.21 -22.22
CA ARG A 522 2.94 -30.15 -21.39
C ARG A 522 3.80 -30.80 -20.31
N ARG A 523 4.98 -31.34 -20.66
CA ARG A 523 5.88 -31.98 -19.69
C ARG A 523 6.37 -31.01 -18.61
N ASN A 524 6.71 -29.78 -18.97
CA ASN A 524 7.12 -28.75 -18.02
C ASN A 524 5.96 -28.36 -17.09
N GLN A 525 4.73 -28.27 -17.60
CA GLN A 525 3.54 -28.01 -16.79
C GLN A 525 3.24 -29.15 -15.80
N GLU A 526 3.32 -30.41 -16.24
CA GLU A 526 3.16 -31.57 -15.35
C GLU A 526 4.22 -31.60 -14.24
N ARG A 527 5.48 -31.32 -14.58
CA ARG A 527 6.57 -31.24 -13.59
C ARG A 527 6.33 -30.13 -12.57
N LYS A 528 5.91 -28.94 -13.01
CA LYS A 528 5.58 -27.81 -12.11
C LYS A 528 4.42 -28.15 -11.18
N ARG A 529 3.35 -28.75 -11.72
CA ARG A 529 2.20 -29.20 -10.91
C ARG A 529 2.59 -30.25 -9.89
N LYS A 530 3.40 -31.24 -10.28
CA LYS A 530 3.88 -32.28 -9.37
C LYS A 530 4.76 -31.72 -8.25
N LEU A 531 5.64 -30.77 -8.58
CA LEU A 531 6.51 -30.12 -7.59
C LEU A 531 5.70 -29.32 -6.55
N LEU A 532 4.62 -28.67 -6.97
CA LEU A 532 3.74 -27.88 -6.10
C LEU A 532 2.57 -28.66 -5.50
N SER A 533 2.42 -29.96 -5.79
CA SER A 533 1.25 -30.73 -5.33
C SER A 533 1.21 -30.82 -3.81
N ARG A 534 2.37 -31.09 -3.17
CA ARG A 534 2.48 -31.14 -1.71
C ARG A 534 2.06 -29.82 -1.06
N LEU A 535 2.49 -28.69 -1.62
CA LEU A 535 2.08 -27.38 -1.14
C LEU A 535 0.58 -27.15 -1.34
N THR A 536 0.04 -27.53 -2.49
CA THR A 536 -1.38 -27.36 -2.83
C THR A 536 -2.25 -28.16 -1.87
N ASP A 537 -1.91 -29.43 -1.62
CA ASP A 537 -2.63 -30.30 -0.67
C ASP A 537 -2.59 -29.72 0.75
N HIS A 538 -1.44 -29.15 1.16
CA HIS A 538 -1.27 -28.51 2.46
C HIS A 538 -2.11 -27.23 2.60
N ILE A 539 -2.15 -26.38 1.57
CA ILE A 539 -2.99 -25.18 1.52
C ILE A 539 -4.47 -25.54 1.52
N ASP A 540 -4.87 -26.59 0.82
CA ASP A 540 -6.26 -27.06 0.79
C ASP A 540 -6.69 -27.58 2.17
N GLY A 541 -5.81 -28.31 2.87
CA GLY A 541 -6.00 -28.71 4.25
C GLY A 541 -6.20 -27.51 5.19
N PHE A 542 -5.33 -26.50 5.09
CA PHE A 542 -5.49 -25.23 5.81
C PHE A 542 -6.82 -24.55 5.50
N THR A 543 -7.16 -24.41 4.21
CA THR A 543 -8.35 -23.69 3.76
C THR A 543 -9.63 -24.30 4.31
N ARG A 544 -9.69 -25.63 4.44
CA ARG A 544 -10.80 -26.34 5.09
C ARG A 544 -10.86 -26.09 6.61
N ALA A 545 -9.72 -25.92 7.26
CA ALA A 545 -9.61 -25.69 8.71
C ALA A 545 -9.83 -24.23 9.13
N ILE A 546 -9.89 -23.26 8.20
CA ILE A 546 -10.06 -21.83 8.49
C ILE A 546 -11.18 -21.53 9.53
N PRO A 547 -12.40 -22.11 9.43
CA PRO A 547 -13.46 -21.81 10.39
C PRO A 547 -13.09 -22.20 11.82
N GLU A 548 -12.52 -23.39 12.01
CA GLU A 548 -12.08 -23.90 13.32
C GLU A 548 -10.93 -23.06 13.87
N LEU A 549 -9.95 -22.72 13.02
CA LEU A 549 -8.80 -21.89 13.41
C LEU A 549 -9.23 -20.50 13.87
N LYS A 550 -10.21 -19.88 13.20
CA LYS A 550 -10.76 -18.60 13.63
C LYS A 550 -11.43 -18.68 15.00
N GLU A 551 -12.12 -19.79 15.28
CA GLU A 551 -12.73 -20.00 16.59
C GLU A 551 -11.67 -20.15 17.68
N LYS A 552 -10.60 -20.92 17.41
CA LYS A 552 -9.44 -21.02 18.32
C LYS A 552 -8.79 -19.67 18.56
N LEU A 553 -8.54 -18.88 17.52
CA LEU A 553 -7.97 -17.53 17.65
C LEU A 553 -8.84 -16.59 18.49
N LYS A 554 -10.17 -16.66 18.36
CA LYS A 554 -11.08 -15.88 19.20
C LYS A 554 -11.01 -16.26 20.68
N ARG A 555 -10.64 -17.50 20.99
CA ARG A 555 -10.43 -17.97 22.38
C ARG A 555 -9.08 -17.52 22.92
N MET A 556 -8.05 -17.43 22.06
CA MET A 556 -6.69 -17.00 22.42
C MET A 556 -6.54 -15.47 22.55
N GLY A 557 -7.38 -14.72 21.83
CA GLY A 557 -7.32 -13.27 21.72
C GLY A 557 -8.08 -12.55 22.82
#